data_AF-A0A7J3E2E8-F1
#
_entry.id   AF-A0A7J3E2E8-F1
#
_cell.length_a   1.000
_cell.length_b   1.000
_cell.length_c   1.000
_cell.angle_alpha   90.00
_cell.angle_beta   90.00
_cell.angle_gamma   90.00
#
_symmetry.space_group_name_H-M   'P 1'
#
loop_
_entity.id
_entity.type
_entity.pdbx_description
1 polymer ?
#
loop_
_entity_poly.entity_id
_entity_poly.type
_entity_poly.pdbx_seq_one_letter_code
_entity_poly.pdbx_strand_id
1 'polypeptide(L)'
;MEEKIRSPIVVLLGHVDAGKTTLADKIRGTAVALKMEPGFLTQATGCSFIPLELIKKICGSLLEKLKIELEVPGLLLIDCPG
;
A
#
# COMPACT_ATOMS: atom_id res chain seq x y z
N MET A 1 23.01 -16.77 -12.16
CA MET A 1 21.91 -15.79 -12.33
C MET A 1 21.77 -15.11 -11.00
N GLU A 2 21.89 -13.78 -10.93
CA GLU A 2 21.60 -13.01 -9.72
C GLU A 2 20.15 -13.26 -9.31
N GLU A 3 19.91 -13.66 -8.05
CA GLU A 3 18.55 -13.82 -7.54
C GLU A 3 17.87 -12.46 -7.42
N LYS A 4 16.91 -12.19 -8.32
CA LYS A 4 16.18 -10.92 -8.33
C LYS A 4 14.98 -11.02 -7.39
N ILE A 5 15.00 -10.24 -6.30
CA ILE A 5 13.90 -10.18 -5.34
C ILE A 5 12.66 -9.56 -6.00
N ARG A 6 11.52 -10.25 -5.90
CA ARG A 6 10.21 -9.77 -6.40
C ARG A 6 9.52 -8.87 -5.38
N SER A 7 8.58 -8.06 -5.85
CA SER A 7 7.71 -7.25 -4.98
C SER A 7 6.94 -8.14 -4.01
N PRO A 8 7.01 -7.88 -2.69
CA PRO A 8 6.12 -8.50 -1.73
C PRO A 8 4.65 -8.18 -2.02
N ILE A 9 3.77 -9.14 -1.77
CA ILE A 9 2.33 -8.96 -1.83
C ILE A 9 1.86 -8.63 -0.41
N VAL A 10 1.17 -7.50 -0.26
CA VAL A 10 0.70 -6.97 1.02
C VAL A 10 -0.81 -6.87 0.99
N VAL A 11 -1.46 -7.38 2.05
CA VAL A 11 -2.92 -7.33 2.21
C VAL A 11 -3.22 -6.55 3.50
N LEU A 12 -4.21 -5.64 3.44
CA LEU A 12 -4.71 -4.94 4.62
C LEU A 12 -5.94 -5.68 5.16
N LEU A 13 -5.88 -6.05 6.44
CA LEU A 13 -6.95 -6.74 7.17
C LEU A 13 -7.31 -5.95 8.44
N GLY A 14 -8.53 -6.15 8.95
CA GLY A 14 -9.05 -5.41 10.10
C GLY A 14 -10.58 -5.33 10.07
N HIS A 15 -11.19 -4.83 11.14
CA HIS A 15 -12.64 -4.70 11.27
C HIS A 15 -13.24 -3.64 10.32
N VAL A 16 -14.54 -3.72 10.09
CA VAL A 16 -15.30 -2.72 9.34
C VAL A 16 -15.02 -1.34 9.95
N ASP A 17 -14.85 -0.33 9.10
CA ASP A 17 -14.52 1.06 9.48
C ASP A 17 -13.18 1.28 10.21
N ALA A 18 -12.30 0.28 10.28
CA ALA A 18 -10.95 0.44 10.84
C ALA A 18 -9.99 1.31 9.98
N GLY A 19 -10.49 1.93 8.90
CA GLY A 19 -9.72 2.84 8.06
C GLY A 19 -8.75 2.18 7.08
N LYS A 20 -8.90 0.87 6.80
CA LYS A 20 -8.04 0.13 5.86
C LYS A 20 -7.99 0.79 4.48
N THR A 21 -9.16 1.10 3.92
CA THR A 21 -9.28 1.72 2.60
C THR A 21 -8.72 3.14 2.60
N THR A 22 -8.99 3.92 3.65
CA THR A 22 -8.43 5.27 3.81
C THR A 22 -6.90 5.26 3.91
N LEU A 23 -6.33 4.28 4.61
CA LEU A 23 -4.88 4.10 4.69
C LEU A 23 -4.29 3.73 3.33
N ALA A 24 -4.91 2.78 2.62
CA ALA A 24 -4.48 2.38 1.28
C ALA A 24 -4.52 3.55 0.29
N ASP A 25 -5.57 4.37 0.35
CA ASP A 25 -5.71 5.59 -0.46
C ASP A 25 -4.63 6.62 -0.14
N LYS A 26 -4.36 6.86 1.15
CA LYS A 26 -3.33 7.79 1.58
C LYS A 26 -1.94 7.36 1.11
N ILE A 27 -1.65 6.06 1.12
CA ILE A 27 -0.39 5.51 0.58
C ILE A 27 -0.31 5.73 -0.93
N ARG A 28 -1.40 5.51 -1.67
CA ARG A 28 -1.48 5.71 -3.12
C ARG A 28 -1.46 7.18 -3.55
N GLY A 29 -1.79 8.10 -2.65
CA GLY A 29 -2.05 9.50 -3.00
C GLY A 29 -3.38 9.68 -3.76
N THR A 30 -4.30 8.72 -3.63
CA THR A 30 -5.61 8.71 -4.26
C THR A 30 -6.72 8.96 -3.23
N ALA A 31 -7.96 9.08 -3.70
CA ALA A 31 -9.15 9.21 -2.85
C ALA A 31 -10.27 8.30 -3.39
N VAL A 32 -9.95 7.02 -3.64
CA VAL A 32 -10.84 6.04 -4.27
C VAL A 32 -12.06 5.78 -3.40
N ALA A 33 -11.90 5.60 -2.09
CA ALA A 33 -13.00 5.38 -1.14
C ALA A 33 -13.99 6.56 -1.16
N LEU A 34 -13.49 7.80 -1.24
CA LEU A 34 -14.30 9.01 -1.25
C LEU A 34 -15.01 9.29 -2.58
N LYS A 35 -14.53 8.71 -3.68
CA LYS A 35 -14.95 9.08 -5.04
C LYS A 35 -15.69 7.99 -5.81
N MET A 36 -15.45 6.73 -5.53
CA MET A 36 -15.88 5.63 -6.41
C MET A 36 -16.72 4.55 -5.75
N GLU A 37 -16.78 4.48 -4.41
CA GLU A 37 -17.47 3.39 -3.72
C GLU A 37 -18.72 3.86 -2.94
N PRO A 38 -19.90 3.25 -3.18
CA PRO A 38 -21.11 3.53 -2.43
C PRO A 38 -20.90 3.35 -0.92
N GLY A 39 -21.27 4.36 -0.13
CA GLY A 39 -21.17 4.30 1.33
C GLY A 39 -19.74 4.35 1.88
N PHE A 40 -18.74 4.71 1.06
CA PHE A 40 -17.32 4.76 1.45
C PHE A 40 -16.73 3.41 1.89
N LEU A 41 -17.36 2.30 1.48
CA LEU A 41 -16.98 0.93 1.83
C LEU A 41 -16.43 0.18 0.61
N THR A 42 -15.35 -0.58 0.82
CA THR A 42 -14.76 -1.42 -0.24
C THR A 42 -15.66 -2.56 -0.66
N GLN A 43 -16.10 -2.51 -1.92
CA GLN A 43 -17.00 -3.50 -2.53
C GLN A 43 -16.27 -4.45 -3.49
N ALA A 44 -15.12 -4.04 -4.01
CA ALA A 44 -14.34 -4.82 -4.98
C ALA A 44 -12.91 -5.09 -4.48
N THR A 45 -12.41 -6.30 -4.72
CA THR A 45 -11.00 -6.63 -4.50
C THR A 45 -10.16 -6.04 -5.62
N GLY A 46 -9.30 -5.09 -5.28
CA GLY A 46 -8.38 -4.42 -6.20
C GLY A 46 -6.92 -4.67 -5.83
N CYS A 47 -6.01 -4.39 -6.76
CA CYS A 47 -4.58 -4.33 -6.45
C CYS A 47 -3.94 -3.05 -6.96
N SER A 48 -2.88 -2.61 -6.29
CA SER A 48 -2.14 -1.41 -6.65
C SER A 48 -0.65 -1.65 -6.43
N PHE A 49 0.16 -1.31 -7.44
CA PHE A 49 1.60 -1.37 -7.31
C PHE A 49 2.12 -0.08 -6.67
N ILE A 50 2.81 -0.21 -5.54
CA ILE A 50 3.46 0.87 -4.82
C ILE A 50 4.96 0.84 -5.18
N PRO A 51 5.44 1.79 -5.99
CA PRO A 51 6.83 1.80 -6.43
C PRO A 51 7.78 2.18 -5.30
N LEU A 52 9.02 1.68 -5.35
CA LEU A 52 10.04 1.94 -4.33
C LEU A 52 10.30 3.43 -4.10
N GLU A 53 10.23 4.24 -5.15
CA GLU A 53 10.40 5.70 -5.10
C GLU A 53 9.35 6.35 -4.19
N LEU A 54 8.11 5.87 -4.23
CA LEU A 54 7.03 6.37 -3.38
C LEU A 54 7.26 5.98 -1.92
N ILE A 55 7.72 4.75 -1.67
CA ILE A 55 8.09 4.29 -0.32
C ILE A 55 9.21 5.15 0.25
N LYS A 56 10.26 5.42 -0.53
CA LYS A 56 11.36 6.31 -0.14
C LYS A 56 10.89 7.74 0.09
N LYS A 57 9.95 8.25 -0.70
CA LYS A 57 9.36 9.59 -0.50
C LYS A 57 8.58 9.69 0.82
N ILE A 58 7.80 8.68 1.16
CA ILE A 58 6.96 8.67 2.38
C ILE A 58 7.81 8.37 3.62
N CYS A 59 8.70 7.38 3.53
CA CYS A 59 9.41 6.81 4.69
C CYS A 59 10.90 7.20 4.75
N GLY A 60 11.44 8.00 3.84
CA GLY A 60 12.89 8.25 3.71
C GLY A 60 13.58 8.66 5.02
N SER A 61 13.01 9.64 5.72
CA SER A 61 13.54 10.08 7.02
C SER A 61 13.54 9.00 8.11
N LEU A 62 12.61 8.03 8.03
CA LEU A 62 12.54 6.90 8.96
C LEU A 62 13.55 5.81 8.56
N LEU A 63 13.67 5.51 7.27
CA LEU A 63 14.63 4.54 6.74
C LEU A 63 16.08 4.93 7.07
N GLU A 64 16.42 6.22 6.95
CA GLU A 64 17.73 6.76 7.31
C GLU A 64 18.03 6.59 8.81
N LYS A 65 17.06 6.94 9.68
CA LYS A 65 17.21 6.82 11.14
C LYS A 65 17.40 5.37 11.59
N LEU A 66 16.71 4.44 10.92
CA LEU A 66 16.76 3.01 11.22
C LEU A 66 17.89 2.28 10.46
N LYS A 67 18.61 2.97 9.57
CA LYS A 67 19.65 2.40 8.70
C LYS A 67 19.15 1.19 7.90
N ILE A 68 17.93 1.29 7.34
CA ILE A 68 17.31 0.25 6.54
C ILE A 68 17.52 0.54 5.05
N GLU A 69 18.15 -0.40 4.35
CA GLU A 69 18.22 -0.40 2.89
C GLU A 69 17.12 -1.30 2.32
N LEU A 70 16.42 -0.80 1.30
CA LEU A 70 15.33 -1.53 0.64
C LEU A 70 15.84 -2.15 -0.66
N GLU A 71 15.84 -3.48 -0.71
CA GLU A 71 16.26 -4.27 -1.88
C GLU A 71 15.08 -4.70 -2.78
N VAL A 72 13.84 -4.45 -2.32
CA VAL A 72 12.63 -4.82 -3.06
C VAL A 72 12.29 -3.77 -4.13
N PRO A 73 11.77 -4.19 -5.30
CA PRO A 73 11.38 -3.28 -6.38
C PRO A 73 10.15 -2.42 -6.04
N GLY A 74 9.39 -2.78 -5.01
CA GLY A 74 8.17 -2.11 -4.58
C GLY A 74 7.25 -3.08 -3.84
N LEU A 75 5.99 -2.70 -3.63
CA LEU A 75 4.97 -3.53 -2.97
C LEU A 75 3.75 -3.70 -3.89
N LEU A 76 3.16 -4.88 -3.91
CA LEU A 76 1.85 -5.10 -4.51
C LEU A 76 0.80 -5.11 -3.40
N LEU A 77 0.05 -4.02 -3.27
CA LEU A 77 -1.02 -3.89 -2.29
C LEU A 77 -2.31 -4.53 -2.82
N ILE A 78 -2.99 -5.31 -2.00
CA ILE A 78 -4.32 -5.87 -2.29
C ILE A 78 -5.31 -5.26 -1.30
N ASP A 79 -6.35 -4.64 -1.85
CA ASP A 79 -7.51 -4.16 -1.08
C ASP A 79 -8.50 -5.31 -0.93
N CYS A 80 -8.84 -5.67 0.30
CA CYS A 80 -9.81 -6.71 0.61
C CYS A 80 -11.05 -6.12 1.32
N PRO A 81 -12.27 -6.58 1.00
CA PRO A 81 -13.45 -6.27 1.79
C PRO A 81 -13.36 -6.88 3.19
N GLY A 82 -13.89 -6.16 4.19
CA GLY A 82 -13.89 -6.53 5.59
C GLY A 82 -13.81 -5.31 6.50
#